data_AF-F0G9G8-F1
#
_entry.id   AF-F0G9G8-F1
#
_cell.length_a   1.000
_cell.length_b   1.000
_cell.length_c   1.000
_cell.angle_alpha   90.00
_cell.angle_beta   90.00
_cell.angle_gamma   90.00
#
_symmetry.space_group_name_H-M   'P 1'
#
loop_
_entity.id
_entity.type
_entity.pdbx_description
1 polymer ?
#
loop_
_entity_poly.entity_id
_entity_poly.type
_entity_poly.pdbx_seq_one_letter_code
_entity_poly.pdbx_strand_id
1 'polypeptide(L)'
;MSVRILLLGGTGDALKIARALGPGHVYSLAGLGKVPDDLRCEVRVGGFGGAAGLAAYLRDAGIGLVIDATHPYAARISANAAAAARD
;
A
#
# COMPACT_ATOMS: atom_id res chain seq x y z
N MET A 1 13.91 -16.15 1.36
CA MET A 1 13.61 -14.75 1.72
C MET A 1 12.12 -14.53 1.48
N SER A 2 11.39 -13.99 2.47
CA SER A 2 9.97 -13.67 2.28
C SER A 2 9.85 -12.29 1.64
N VAL A 3 9.00 -12.14 0.62
CA VAL A 3 8.77 -10.86 -0.06
C VAL A 3 7.89 -9.97 0.82
N ARG A 4 8.35 -8.75 1.09
CA ARG A 4 7.55 -7.74 1.80
C ARG A 4 6.55 -7.09 0.82
N ILE A 5 5.28 -7.02 1.23
CA ILE A 5 4.19 -6.54 0.36
C ILE A 5 3.74 -5.17 0.84
N LEU A 6 3.55 -4.24 -0.10
CA LEU A 6 2.77 -3.03 0.09
C LEU A 6 1.44 -3.18 -0.63
N LEU A 7 0.34 -3.18 0.12
CA LEU A 7 -1.01 -3.13 -0.40
C LEU A 7 -1.50 -1.69 -0.38
N LEU A 8 -1.70 -1.09 -1.55
CA LEU A 8 -2.37 0.20 -1.68
C LEU A 8 -3.88 -0.04 -1.71
N GLY A 9 -4.65 0.66 -0.87
CA GLY A 9 -6.10 0.43 -0.85
C GLY A 9 -6.94 1.58 -0.33
N GLY A 10 -7.94 1.25 0.49
CA GLY A 10 -9.09 2.10 0.78
C GLY A 10 -10.41 1.58 0.15
N THR A 11 -10.39 0.36 -0.38
CA THR A 11 -11.59 -0.35 -0.88
C THR A 11 -11.93 -1.54 0.02
N GLY A 12 -13.17 -2.05 -0.10
CA GLY A 12 -13.57 -3.28 0.59
C GLY A 12 -12.74 -4.50 0.18
N ASP A 13 -12.33 -4.59 -1.08
CA ASP A 13 -11.49 -5.70 -1.56
C ASP A 13 -10.05 -5.58 -1.04
N ALA A 14 -9.49 -4.38 -0.98
CA ALA A 14 -8.21 -4.16 -0.32
C ALA A 14 -8.27 -4.57 1.16
N LEU A 15 -9.37 -4.27 1.87
CA LEU A 15 -9.53 -4.69 3.26
C LEU A 15 -9.57 -6.22 3.41
N LYS A 16 -10.23 -6.94 2.49
CA LYS A 16 -10.23 -8.41 2.49
C LYS A 16 -8.80 -8.97 2.31
N ILE A 17 -8.01 -8.38 1.41
CA ILE A 17 -6.61 -8.77 1.21
C ILE A 17 -5.78 -8.44 2.46
N ALA A 18 -5.95 -7.25 3.04
CA ALA A 18 -5.21 -6.80 4.23
C ALA A 18 -5.38 -7.75 5.43
N ARG A 19 -6.58 -8.33 5.60
CA ARG A 19 -6.86 -9.34 6.66
C ARG A 19 -6.11 -10.65 6.47
N ALA A 20 -5.73 -10.99 5.24
CA ALA A 20 -4.92 -12.17 4.94
C ALA A 20 -3.41 -11.91 5.08
N LEU A 21 -2.99 -10.64 5.21
CA LEU A 21 -1.59 -10.29 5.36
C LEU A 21 -1.11 -10.44 6.81
N GLY A 22 0.10 -10.97 6.98
CA GLY A 22 0.81 -11.02 8.25
C GLY A 22 1.57 -9.72 8.61
N PRO A 23 2.21 -9.67 9.80
CA PRO A 23 2.86 -8.48 10.37
C PRO A 23 4.03 -7.93 9.55
N GLY A 24 4.63 -8.72 8.67
CA GLY A 24 5.71 -8.24 7.80
C GLY A 24 5.23 -7.31 6.68
N HIS A 25 3.94 -7.29 6.34
CA HIS A 25 3.42 -6.54 5.19
C HIS A 25 2.78 -5.22 5.61
N VAL A 26 2.56 -4.32 4.64
CA VAL A 26 2.02 -2.98 4.87
C VAL A 26 0.72 -2.79 4.10
N TYR A 27 -0.33 -2.33 4.78
CA TYR A 27 -1.55 -1.82 4.17
C TYR A 27 -1.57 -0.29 4.21
N SER A 28 -1.67 0.38 3.06
CA SER A 28 -1.60 1.83 2.95
C SER A 28 -2.95 2.46 2.62
N LEU A 29 -3.35 3.45 3.41
CA LEU A 29 -4.57 4.22 3.30
C LEU A 29 -4.27 5.70 3.03
N ALA A 30 -5.10 6.36 2.22
CA ALA A 30 -4.93 7.78 1.92
C ALA A 30 -5.25 8.72 3.12
N GLY A 31 -5.93 8.22 4.16
CA GLY A 31 -6.38 9.01 5.32
C GLY A 31 -7.89 9.17 5.45
N LEU A 32 -8.67 8.64 4.51
CA LEU A 32 -10.13 8.66 4.56
C LEU A 32 -10.64 7.38 5.23
N GLY A 33 -11.19 7.51 6.44
CA GLY A 33 -11.91 6.43 7.14
C GLY A 33 -11.22 5.87 8.38
N LYS A 34 -11.95 5.01 9.10
CA LYS A 34 -11.48 4.32 10.31
C LYS A 34 -10.51 3.20 9.92
N VAL A 35 -9.34 3.18 10.55
CA VAL A 35 -8.41 2.03 10.46
C VAL A 35 -9.03 0.84 11.20
N PRO A 36 -9.19 -0.32 10.57
CA PRO A 36 -9.65 -1.53 11.25
C PRO A 36 -8.63 -1.99 12.30
N ASP A 37 -9.11 -2.42 13.46
CA ASP A 37 -8.33 -2.87 14.61
C ASP A 37 -8.01 -4.38 14.58
N ASP A 38 -8.60 -5.12 13.64
CA ASP A 38 -8.42 -6.57 13.45
C ASP A 38 -7.28 -6.94 12.49
N LEU A 39 -6.49 -5.97 12.02
CA LEU A 39 -5.41 -6.21 11.06
C LEU A 39 -4.13 -6.67 11.75
N ARG A 40 -3.52 -7.73 11.20
CA ARG A 40 -2.22 -8.24 11.65
C ARG A 40 -1.04 -7.58 10.95
N CYS A 41 -1.27 -7.02 9.76
CA CYS A 41 -0.28 -6.26 8.99
C CYS A 41 -0.09 -4.84 9.54
N GLU A 42 1.03 -4.21 9.21
CA GLU A 42 1.26 -2.80 9.53
C GLU A 42 0.30 -1.93 8.72
N VAL A 43 -0.30 -0.92 9.36
CA VAL A 43 -1.13 0.06 8.66
C VAL A 43 -0.40 1.39 8.57
N ARG A 44 -0.28 1.91 7.34
CA ARG A 44 0.26 3.23 7.06
C ARG A 44 -0.86 4.15 6.57
N VAL A 45 -0.91 5.37 7.10
CA VAL A 45 -1.89 6.38 6.70
C VAL A 45 -1.18 7.61 6.15
N GLY A 46 -1.67 8.12 5.02
CA GLY A 46 -1.20 9.36 4.39
C GLY A 46 -0.52 9.14 3.04
N GLY A 47 -0.24 10.23 2.33
CA GLY A 47 0.42 10.19 1.02
C GLY A 47 1.89 9.77 1.08
N PHE A 48 2.46 9.47 -0.09
CA PHE A 48 3.88 9.15 -0.26
C PHE A 48 4.72 10.31 -0.81
N GLY A 49 4.12 11.44 -1.19
CA GLY A 49 4.84 12.52 -1.87
C GLY A 49 5.02 12.30 -3.38
N GLY A 50 4.05 11.65 -4.04
CA GLY A 50 4.10 11.35 -5.48
C GLY A 50 4.85 10.05 -5.79
N ALA A 51 5.14 9.82 -7.08
CA ALA A 51 5.84 8.62 -7.54
C ALA A 51 7.25 8.49 -6.94
N ALA A 52 8.04 9.58 -6.94
CA ALA A 52 9.40 9.57 -6.41
C ALA A 52 9.45 9.24 -4.91
N GLY A 53 8.54 9.82 -4.12
CA GLY A 53 8.45 9.51 -2.70
C GLY A 53 7.93 8.10 -2.42
N LEU A 54 7.06 7.56 -3.28
CA LEU A 54 6.69 6.14 -3.23
C LEU A 54 7.89 5.24 -3.55
N ALA A 55 8.66 5.52 -4.60
CA ALA A 55 9.85 4.75 -4.95
C ALA A 55 10.90 4.75 -3.82
N ALA A 56 11.13 5.90 -3.20
CA ALA A 56 11.99 6.00 -2.01
C ALA A 56 11.47 5.11 -0.88
N TYR A 57 10.16 5.19 -0.59
CA TYR A 57 9.54 4.33 0.42
C TYR A 57 9.69 2.83 0.11
N LEU A 58 9.49 2.42 -1.15
CA LEU A 58 9.64 1.01 -1.54
C LEU A 58 11.05 0.49 -1.24
N ARG A 59 12.08 1.29 -1.55
CA ARG A 59 13.48 0.94 -1.27
C ARG A 59 13.77 0.92 0.23
N ASP A 60 13.44 1.99 0.94
CA ASP A 60 13.77 2.16 2.36
C ASP A 60 13.06 1.12 3.23
N ALA A 61 11.81 0.77 2.89
CA ALA A 61 11.03 -0.23 3.61
C ALA A 61 11.28 -1.67 3.15
N GLY A 62 12.09 -1.87 2.09
CA GLY A 62 12.38 -3.20 1.54
C GLY A 62 11.16 -3.90 0.93
N ILE A 63 10.27 -3.14 0.28
CA ILE A 63 9.08 -3.69 -0.39
C ILE A 63 9.49 -4.38 -1.68
N GLY A 64 9.17 -5.66 -1.80
CA GLY A 64 9.44 -6.45 -3.02
C GLY A 64 8.21 -6.68 -3.90
N LEU A 65 7.01 -6.34 -3.43
CA LEU A 65 5.77 -6.43 -4.22
C LEU A 65 4.80 -5.31 -3.83
N VAL A 66 4.28 -4.61 -4.84
CA VAL A 66 3.17 -3.66 -4.68
C VAL A 66 1.90 -4.26 -5.26
N ILE A 67 0.83 -4.26 -4.47
CA ILE A 67 -0.52 -4.63 -4.92
C ILE A 67 -1.38 -3.36 -4.91
N ASP A 68 -1.84 -2.95 -6.09
CA ASP A 68 -2.79 -1.84 -6.22
C ASP A 68 -4.23 -2.39 -6.17
N ALA A 69 -4.86 -2.24 -5.01
CA ALA A 69 -6.29 -2.52 -4.80
C ALA A 69 -7.06 -1.23 -4.46
N THR A 70 -6.60 -0.08 -4.98
CA THR A 70 -7.24 1.21 -4.75
C THR A 70 -8.54 1.35 -5.58
N HIS A 71 -9.36 2.35 -5.25
CA HIS A 71 -10.59 2.59 -6.00
C HIS A 71 -10.25 3.03 -7.44
N PRO A 72 -11.02 2.67 -8.48
CA PRO A 72 -10.76 3.10 -9.87
C PRO A 72 -10.64 4.62 -10.07
N TYR A 73 -11.23 5.42 -9.16
CA TYR A 73 -11.13 6.88 -9.17
C TYR A 73 -9.84 7.42 -8.54
N ALA A 74 -9.06 6.58 -7.88
CA ALA A 74 -7.76 6.92 -7.31
C ALA A 74 -6.63 6.83 -8.35
N ALA A 75 -6.90 7.18 -9.61
CA ALA A 75 -5.99 7.02 -10.75
C ALA A 75 -4.58 7.61 -10.51
N ARG A 76 -4.47 8.69 -9.72
CA ARG A 76 -3.19 9.31 -9.38
C ARG A 76 -2.28 8.38 -8.57
N ILE A 77 -2.79 7.66 -7.56
CA ILE A 77 -1.93 6.76 -6.78
C ILE A 77 -1.58 5.51 -7.60
N SER A 78 -2.49 5.00 -8.43
CA SER A 78 -2.21 3.92 -9.37
C SER A 78 -1.10 4.28 -10.36
N ALA A 79 -1.17 5.48 -10.96
CA ALA A 79 -0.12 5.98 -11.85
C ALA A 79 1.23 6.13 -11.13
N ASN A 80 1.22 6.64 -9.89
CA ASN A 80 2.42 6.75 -9.07
C ASN A 80 3.02 5.38 -8.74
N ALA A 81 2.19 4.38 -8.42
CA ALA A 81 2.63 3.02 -8.13
C ALA A 81 3.29 2.36 -9.35
N ALA A 82 2.67 2.50 -10.53
CA ALA A 82 3.25 2.00 -11.77
C ALA A 82 4.59 2.67 -12.09
N ALA A 83 4.72 3.98 -11.86
CA ALA A 83 5.98 4.69 -12.04
C ALA A 83 7.05 4.25 -11.04
N ALA A 84 6.70 4.21 -9.74
CA ALA A 84 7.63 3.84 -8.67
C ALA A 84 8.13 2.39 -8.78
N ALA A 85 7.33 1.47 -9.33
CA ALA A 85 7.73 0.08 -9.52
C ALA A 85 8.72 -0.15 -10.68
N ARG A 86 9.04 0.89 -11.46
CA ARG A 86 10.04 0.84 -12.54
C ARG A 86 11.40 1.40 -12.15
N ASP A 87 11.49 2.08 -11.02
CA ASP A 87 12.72 2.69 -10.47
C ASP A 87 13.54 1.68 -9.65
#